data_AF-A0A1G3Z8W5-F1
#
_entry.id   AF-A0A1G3Z8W5-F1
#
_cell.length_a   1.000
_cell.length_b   1.000
_cell.length_c   1.000
_cell.angle_alpha   90.00
_cell.angle_beta   90.00
_cell.angle_gamma   90.00
#
_symmetry.space_group_name_H-M   'P 1'
#
loop_
_entity.id
_entity.type
_entity.pdbx_description
1 polymer ?
#
loop_
_entity_poly.entity_id
_entity_poly.type
_entity_poly.pdbx_seq_one_letter_code
_entity_poly.pdbx_strand_id
1 'polypeptide(L)'
;MQDEEMHTVEALSANEHTEFKKSSLSKAVILTGLGVGLSLVAVFLAVNGRGNASLAREYMESMQKQVAVMEDALSRADVKIDELNQMDMRHANQIRSISEQVQNELNKVSVTLNETNTKVSRQGEALEKLLKHFTRKTSPELLLVNNEHIYEIQTGDTFGKIAQRCGRSIDAIRTANPTVNPRKLQVGQQIKIPSE
;
A
#
# COMPACT_ATOMS: atom_id res chain seq x y z
N MET A 1 2.04 12.60 18.10
CA MET A 1 1.30 11.49 17.46
C MET A 1 1.73 10.11 18.00
N GLN A 2 2.85 9.99 18.74
CA GLN A 2 3.23 8.74 19.44
C GLN A 2 2.77 8.68 20.90
N ASP A 3 2.39 9.80 21.52
CA ASP A 3 1.95 9.84 22.93
C ASP A 3 0.48 9.43 23.13
N GLU A 4 -0.35 9.41 22.08
CA GLU A 4 -1.77 9.01 22.20
C GLU A 4 -1.97 7.49 22.18
N GLU A 5 -1.10 6.72 21.52
CA GLU A 5 -1.24 5.26 21.48
C GLU A 5 -0.80 4.59 22.79
N MET A 6 0.16 5.15 23.53
CA MET A 6 0.63 4.55 24.79
C MET A 6 -0.41 4.62 25.91
N HIS A 7 -1.24 5.68 25.93
CA HIS A 7 -2.32 5.81 26.91
C HIS A 7 -3.51 4.87 26.66
N THR A 8 -3.71 4.40 25.42
CA THR A 8 -4.82 3.48 25.11
C THR A 8 -4.59 2.06 25.62
N VAL A 9 -3.35 1.58 25.64
CA VAL A 9 -3.03 0.21 26.09
C VAL A 9 -3.15 0.07 27.61
N GLU A 10 -2.76 1.11 28.36
CA GLU A 10 -2.90 1.15 29.82
C GLU A 10 -4.38 1.30 30.26
N ALA A 11 -5.17 2.06 29.50
CA ALA A 11 -6.62 2.18 29.72
C ALA A 11 -7.39 0.88 29.41
N LEU A 12 -6.98 0.12 28.39
CA LEU A 12 -7.56 -1.19 28.06
C LEU A 12 -7.27 -2.23 29.15
N SER A 13 -6.03 -2.28 29.66
CA SER A 13 -5.65 -3.17 30.77
C SER A 13 -6.39 -2.86 32.08
N ALA A 14 -6.61 -1.58 32.38
CA ALA A 14 -7.39 -1.16 33.56
C ALA A 14 -8.91 -1.46 33.42
N ASN A 15 -9.43 -1.44 32.19
CA ASN A 15 -10.83 -1.74 31.91
C ASN A 15 -11.15 -3.25 31.97
N GLU A 16 -10.24 -4.12 31.52
CA GLU A 16 -10.40 -5.58 31.66
C GLU A 16 -10.40 -6.05 33.11
N HIS A 17 -9.51 -5.51 33.95
CA HIS A 17 -9.47 -5.84 35.38
C HIS A 17 -10.73 -5.40 36.15
N THR A 18 -11.38 -4.33 35.70
CA THR A 18 -12.61 -3.83 36.32
C THR A 18 -13.85 -4.60 35.84
N GLU A 19 -13.90 -5.03 34.57
CA GLU A 19 -14.97 -5.91 34.08
C GLU A 19 -14.92 -7.32 34.68
N PHE A 20 -13.73 -7.93 34.79
CA PHE A 20 -13.56 -9.25 35.39
C PHE A 20 -14.01 -9.28 36.87
N LYS A 21 -13.66 -8.23 37.62
CA LYS A 21 -14.09 -8.06 39.01
C LYS A 21 -15.60 -7.83 39.12
N LYS A 22 -16.22 -7.15 38.15
CA LYS A 22 -17.68 -6.93 38.10
C LYS A 22 -18.44 -8.22 37.75
N SER A 23 -17.91 -9.07 36.87
CA SER A 23 -18.49 -10.38 36.51
C SER A 23 -18.52 -11.35 37.69
N SER A 24 -17.39 -11.52 38.37
CA SER A 24 -17.28 -12.41 39.55
C SER A 24 -18.16 -11.96 40.72
N LEU A 25 -18.26 -10.65 40.95
CA LEU A 25 -19.14 -10.08 41.99
C LEU A 25 -20.62 -10.32 41.67
N SER A 26 -21.02 -10.16 40.40
CA SER A 26 -22.39 -10.40 39.94
C SER A 26 -22.82 -11.87 40.14
N LYS A 27 -21.93 -12.83 39.82
CA LYS A 27 -22.19 -14.26 40.01
C LYS A 27 -22.38 -14.64 41.47
N ALA A 28 -21.51 -14.14 42.35
CA ALA A 28 -21.60 -14.40 43.79
C ALA A 28 -22.92 -13.84 44.37
N VAL A 29 -23.36 -12.67 43.90
CA VAL A 29 -24.64 -12.06 44.33
C VAL A 29 -25.84 -12.87 43.84
N ILE A 30 -25.85 -13.35 42.60
CA ILE A 30 -26.95 -14.17 42.06
C ILE A 30 -27.05 -15.50 42.82
N LEU A 31 -25.92 -16.15 43.08
CA LEU A 31 -25.90 -17.47 43.71
C LEU A 31 -26.30 -17.42 45.19
N THR A 32 -25.82 -16.41 45.91
CA THR A 32 -26.24 -16.15 47.29
C THR A 32 -27.72 -15.80 47.38
N GLY A 33 -28.24 -15.00 46.43
CA GLY A 33 -29.67 -14.70 46.34
C GLY A 33 -30.54 -15.95 46.13
N LEU A 34 -30.13 -16.86 45.24
CA LEU A 34 -30.81 -18.13 45.01
C LEU A 34 -30.81 -19.03 46.25
N GLY A 35 -29.66 -19.14 46.94
CA GLY A 35 -29.56 -19.93 48.18
C GLY A 35 -30.41 -19.38 49.32
N VAL A 36 -30.48 -18.06 49.49
CA VAL A 36 -31.35 -17.39 50.48
C VAL A 36 -32.82 -17.60 50.14
N GLY A 37 -33.21 -17.45 48.86
CA GLY A 37 -34.57 -17.68 48.40
C GLY A 37 -35.06 -19.11 48.68
N LEU A 38 -34.22 -20.11 48.38
CA LEU A 38 -34.49 -21.52 48.70
C LEU A 38 -34.66 -21.73 50.20
N SER A 39 -33.77 -21.15 51.01
CA SER A 39 -33.83 -21.28 52.47
C SER A 39 -35.12 -20.69 53.05
N LEU A 40 -35.58 -19.54 52.53
CA LEU A 40 -36.83 -18.92 52.93
C LEU A 40 -38.06 -19.76 52.56
N VAL A 41 -38.07 -20.37 51.37
CA VAL A 41 -39.13 -21.27 50.93
C VAL A 41 -39.19 -22.52 51.83
N ALA A 42 -38.03 -23.09 52.20
CA ALA A 42 -37.98 -24.20 53.18
C ALA A 42 -38.60 -23.82 54.52
N VAL A 43 -38.21 -22.67 55.08
CA VAL A 43 -38.73 -22.18 56.37
C VAL A 43 -40.24 -21.94 56.30
N PHE A 44 -40.71 -21.31 55.22
CA PHE A 44 -42.15 -21.06 55.01
C PHE A 44 -42.96 -22.36 54.95
N LEU A 45 -42.48 -23.35 54.19
CA LEU A 45 -43.14 -24.67 54.10
C LEU A 45 -43.10 -25.44 55.43
N ALA A 46 -42.01 -25.31 56.20
CA ALA A 46 -41.88 -25.95 57.52
C ALA A 46 -42.82 -25.33 58.57
N VAL A 47 -43.03 -24.01 58.54
CA VAL A 47 -43.90 -23.30 59.50
C VAL A 47 -45.39 -23.45 59.17
N ASN A 48 -45.76 -23.41 57.89
CA ASN A 48 -47.16 -23.40 57.46
C ASN A 48 -47.70 -24.77 57.01
N GLY A 49 -46.81 -25.73 56.71
CA GLY A 49 -47.18 -27.05 56.21
C GLY A 49 -47.54 -28.02 57.32
N ARG A 50 -48.84 -28.18 57.61
CA ARG A 50 -49.34 -29.32 58.38
C ARG A 50 -49.25 -30.60 57.54
N GLY A 51 -48.09 -31.25 57.50
CA GLY A 51 -48.00 -32.71 57.29
C GLY A 51 -47.17 -33.28 56.14
N ASN A 52 -46.75 -32.53 55.11
CA ASN A 52 -46.11 -33.12 53.92
C ASN A 52 -44.65 -32.66 53.73
N ALA A 53 -43.81 -32.87 54.74
CA ALA A 53 -42.37 -32.54 54.69
C ALA A 53 -41.61 -33.29 53.57
N SER A 54 -42.13 -34.43 53.10
CA SER A 54 -41.57 -35.21 51.99
C SER A 54 -41.67 -34.47 50.65
N LEU A 55 -42.84 -33.89 50.33
CA LEU A 55 -43.06 -33.13 49.09
C LEU A 55 -42.20 -31.86 49.04
N ALA A 56 -42.09 -31.17 50.17
CA ALA A 56 -41.20 -30.02 50.30
C ALA A 56 -39.72 -30.42 50.08
N ARG A 57 -39.31 -31.59 50.57
CA ARG A 57 -37.96 -32.12 50.39
C ARG A 57 -37.66 -32.44 48.92
N GLU A 58 -38.58 -33.12 48.24
CA GLU A 58 -38.46 -33.48 46.82
C GLU A 58 -38.38 -32.23 45.92
N TYR A 59 -39.19 -31.21 46.21
CA TYR A 59 -39.15 -29.94 45.49
C TYR A 59 -37.81 -29.21 45.69
N MET A 60 -37.31 -29.19 46.92
CA MET A 60 -36.02 -28.56 47.25
C MET A 60 -34.85 -29.30 46.61
N GLU A 61 -34.88 -30.63 46.59
CA GLU A 61 -33.87 -31.45 45.93
C GLU A 61 -33.84 -31.21 44.42
N SER A 62 -35.02 -31.12 43.79
CA SER A 62 -35.15 -30.75 42.38
C SER A 62 -34.58 -29.35 42.09
N MET A 63 -34.92 -28.36 42.90
CA MET A 63 -34.39 -27.00 42.72
C MET A 63 -32.89 -26.93 42.97
N GLN A 64 -32.36 -27.60 43.99
CA GLN A 64 -30.91 -27.66 44.23
C GLN A 64 -30.17 -28.28 43.04
N LYS A 65 -30.74 -29.33 42.45
CA LYS A 65 -30.19 -29.94 41.23
C LYS A 65 -30.18 -28.97 40.05
N GLN A 66 -31.23 -28.16 39.87
CA GLN A 66 -31.26 -27.12 38.84
C GLN A 66 -30.22 -26.02 39.10
N VAL A 67 -30.04 -25.58 40.35
CA VAL A 67 -29.01 -24.61 40.73
C VAL A 67 -27.60 -25.15 40.43
N ALA A 68 -27.33 -26.41 40.76
CA ALA A 68 -26.03 -27.03 40.46
C ALA A 68 -25.74 -27.09 38.95
N VAL A 69 -26.73 -27.41 38.11
CA VAL A 69 -26.58 -27.37 36.64
C VAL A 69 -26.33 -25.95 36.14
N MET A 70 -26.98 -24.95 36.75
CA MET A 70 -26.78 -23.54 36.42
C MET A 70 -25.37 -23.07 36.81
N GLU A 71 -24.87 -23.44 37.99
CA GLU A 71 -23.50 -23.13 38.45
C GLU A 71 -22.45 -23.68 37.47
N ASP A 72 -22.62 -24.92 37.05
CA ASP A 72 -21.76 -25.58 36.07
C ASP A 72 -21.82 -24.90 34.70
N ALA A 73 -23.00 -24.48 34.25
CA ALA A 73 -23.16 -23.68 33.03
C ALA A 73 -22.48 -22.30 33.13
N LEU A 74 -22.60 -21.62 34.28
CA LEU A 74 -21.95 -20.34 34.55
C LEU A 74 -20.43 -20.47 34.59
N SER A 75 -19.90 -21.57 35.14
CA SER A 75 -18.47 -21.89 35.16
C SER A 75 -17.93 -22.12 33.75
N ARG A 76 -18.63 -22.91 32.93
CA ARG A 76 -18.28 -23.06 31.51
C ARG A 76 -18.27 -21.73 30.75
N ALA A 77 -19.22 -20.85 31.05
CA ALA A 77 -19.27 -19.53 30.43
C ALA A 77 -18.05 -18.67 30.81
N ASP A 78 -17.55 -18.74 32.06
CA ASP A 78 -16.31 -18.04 32.46
C ASP A 78 -15.10 -18.52 31.67
N VAL A 79 -14.91 -19.85 31.59
CA VAL A 79 -13.81 -20.43 30.82
C VAL A 79 -13.88 -19.95 29.37
N LYS A 80 -15.08 -19.84 28.80
CA LYS A 80 -15.25 -19.36 27.43
C LYS A 80 -14.96 -17.87 27.27
N ILE A 81 -15.31 -17.05 28.27
CA ILE A 81 -14.95 -15.63 28.30
C ILE A 81 -13.42 -15.48 28.36
N ASP A 82 -12.74 -16.25 29.21
CA ASP A 82 -11.28 -16.24 29.31
C ASP A 82 -10.61 -16.69 28.00
N GLU A 83 -11.15 -17.72 27.34
CA GLU A 83 -10.70 -18.14 26.00
C GLU A 83 -10.86 -17.02 24.97
N LEU A 84 -12.00 -16.32 24.98
CA LEU A 84 -12.26 -15.19 24.06
C LEU A 84 -11.27 -14.05 24.30
N ASN A 85 -11.04 -13.66 25.56
CA ASN A 85 -10.08 -12.62 25.90
C ASN A 85 -8.65 -13.01 25.47
N GLN A 86 -8.27 -14.28 25.64
CA GLN A 86 -6.99 -14.79 25.13
C GLN A 86 -6.92 -14.76 23.60
N MET A 87 -8.01 -15.09 22.91
CA MET A 87 -8.06 -15.00 21.45
C MET A 87 -7.91 -13.56 20.98
N ASP A 88 -8.58 -12.60 21.63
CA ASP A 88 -8.48 -11.18 21.30
C ASP A 88 -7.06 -10.64 21.50
N MET A 89 -6.40 -11.02 22.60
CA MET A 89 -4.99 -10.70 22.83
C MET A 89 -4.08 -11.30 21.75
N ARG A 90 -4.32 -12.54 21.33
CA ARG A 90 -3.55 -13.18 20.24
C ARG A 90 -3.75 -12.45 18.92
N HIS A 91 -4.99 -12.10 18.58
CA HIS A 91 -5.30 -11.37 17.36
C HIS A 91 -4.66 -9.98 17.36
N ALA A 92 -4.72 -9.24 18.48
CA ALA A 92 -4.07 -7.95 18.62
C ALA A 92 -2.55 -8.03 18.38
N ASN A 93 -1.89 -9.04 18.95
CA ASN A 93 -0.46 -9.27 18.74
C ASN A 93 -0.14 -9.66 17.28
N GLN A 94 -0.98 -10.47 16.64
CA GLN A 94 -0.82 -10.82 15.22
C GLN A 94 -0.97 -9.60 14.32
N ILE A 95 -1.99 -8.76 14.55
CA ILE A 95 -2.21 -7.52 13.80
C ILE A 95 -0.99 -6.62 13.92
N ARG A 96 -0.45 -6.44 15.13
CA ARG A 96 0.76 -5.67 15.38
C ARG A 96 1.95 -6.21 14.57
N SER A 97 2.20 -7.51 14.64
CA SER A 97 3.31 -8.15 13.90
C SER A 97 3.19 -7.97 12.39
N ILE A 98 1.98 -8.14 11.83
CA ILE A 98 1.71 -7.92 10.41
C ILE A 98 1.99 -6.46 10.05
N SER A 99 1.53 -5.51 10.85
CA SER A 99 1.79 -4.08 10.62
C SER A 99 3.29 -3.77 10.60
N GLU A 100 4.06 -4.34 11.53
CA GLU A 100 5.52 -4.19 11.57
C GLU A 100 6.20 -4.81 10.34
N GLN A 101 5.76 -5.99 9.89
CA GLN A 101 6.26 -6.63 8.67
C GLN A 101 5.97 -5.79 7.44
N VAL A 102 4.74 -5.32 7.27
CA VAL A 102 4.34 -4.46 6.14
C VAL A 102 5.19 -3.19 6.12
N GLN A 103 5.39 -2.55 7.28
CA GLN A 103 6.24 -1.36 7.36
C GLN A 103 7.69 -1.64 6.97
N ASN A 104 8.25 -2.79 7.39
CA ASN A 104 9.61 -3.17 7.03
C ASN A 104 9.76 -3.43 5.52
N GLU A 105 8.81 -4.14 4.91
CA GLU A 105 8.82 -4.39 3.46
C GLU A 105 8.65 -3.09 2.67
N LEU A 106 7.80 -2.17 3.10
CA LEU A 106 7.68 -0.84 2.47
C LEU A 106 8.98 -0.03 2.56
N ASN A 107 9.68 -0.10 3.70
CA ASN A 107 10.98 0.55 3.85
C ASN A 107 12.01 -0.03 2.88
N LYS A 108 12.07 -1.36 2.72
CA LYS A 108 12.98 -2.02 1.75
C LYS A 108 12.67 -1.62 0.30
N VAL A 109 11.38 -1.56 -0.06
CA VAL A 109 10.94 -1.12 -1.39
C VAL A 109 11.37 0.32 -1.63
N SER A 110 11.18 1.21 -0.66
CA SER A 110 11.61 2.62 -0.74
C SER A 110 13.12 2.75 -0.99
N VAL A 111 13.94 1.99 -0.27
CA VAL A 111 15.41 1.96 -0.48
C VAL A 111 15.74 1.49 -1.89
N THR A 112 15.16 0.38 -2.33
CA THR A 112 15.40 -0.18 -3.67
C THR A 112 14.97 0.79 -4.78
N LEU A 113 13.86 1.51 -4.58
CA LEU A 113 13.36 2.50 -5.52
C LEU A 113 14.29 3.71 -5.62
N ASN A 114 14.84 4.18 -4.49
CA ASN A 114 15.84 5.23 -4.49
C ASN A 114 17.13 4.78 -5.19
N GLU A 115 17.62 3.58 -4.90
CA GLU A 115 18.81 3.03 -5.58
C GLU A 115 18.61 2.91 -7.09
N THR A 116 17.47 2.39 -7.54
CA THR A 116 17.16 2.27 -8.97
C THR A 116 17.03 3.64 -9.63
N ASN A 117 16.37 4.61 -8.99
CA ASN A 117 16.28 5.98 -9.51
C ASN A 117 17.68 6.61 -9.68
N THR A 118 18.58 6.42 -8.72
CA THR A 118 19.97 6.92 -8.87
C THR A 118 20.72 6.24 -10.02
N LYS A 119 20.52 4.94 -10.24
CA LYS A 119 21.13 4.21 -11.38
C LYS A 119 20.60 4.73 -12.71
N VAL A 120 19.29 4.94 -12.82
CA VAL A 120 18.64 5.50 -14.02
C VAL A 120 19.13 6.93 -14.29
N SER A 121 19.22 7.78 -13.27
CA SER A 121 19.77 9.14 -13.41
C SER A 121 21.21 9.13 -13.96
N ARG A 122 22.07 8.28 -13.40
CA ARG A 122 23.46 8.11 -13.88
C ARG A 122 23.53 7.60 -15.31
N GLN A 123 22.64 6.68 -15.70
CA GLN A 123 22.54 6.22 -17.08
C GLN A 123 22.11 7.34 -18.03
N GLY A 124 21.15 8.17 -17.63
CA GLY A 124 20.74 9.37 -18.36
C GLY A 124 21.90 10.34 -18.59
N GLU A 125 22.64 10.67 -17.53
CA GLU A 125 23.83 11.55 -17.60
C GLU A 125 24.93 10.95 -18.48
N ALA A 126 25.15 9.63 -18.42
CA ALA A 126 26.12 8.94 -19.26
C ALA A 126 25.72 9.00 -20.74
N LEU A 127 24.45 8.77 -21.06
CA LEU A 127 23.90 8.90 -22.42
C LEU A 127 24.02 10.34 -22.93
N GLU A 128 23.70 11.34 -22.11
CA GLU A 128 23.82 12.75 -22.47
C GLU A 128 25.28 13.12 -22.77
N LYS A 129 26.23 12.63 -21.95
CA LYS A 129 27.66 12.84 -22.16
C LYS A 129 28.13 12.19 -23.46
N LEU A 130 27.68 10.97 -23.76
CA LEU A 130 27.99 10.28 -25.02
C LEU A 130 27.42 11.03 -26.23
N LEU A 131 26.16 11.47 -26.16
CA LEU A 131 25.53 12.25 -27.21
C LEU A 131 26.28 13.56 -27.48
N LYS A 132 26.67 14.31 -26.43
CA LYS A 132 27.49 15.52 -26.56
C LYS A 132 28.84 15.27 -27.25
N HIS A 133 29.46 14.11 -27.05
CA HIS A 133 30.69 13.76 -27.76
C HIS A 133 30.43 13.39 -29.23
N PHE A 134 29.32 12.70 -29.50
CA PHE A 134 28.96 12.27 -30.85
C PHE A 134 28.51 13.44 -31.73
N THR A 135 27.68 14.34 -31.20
CA THR A 135 27.20 15.55 -31.91
C THR A 135 28.29 16.61 -32.07
N ARG A 136 29.39 16.54 -31.30
CA ARG A 136 30.58 17.36 -31.53
C ARG A 136 31.44 16.87 -32.70
N LYS A 137 31.29 15.61 -33.11
CA LYS A 137 32.07 14.96 -34.18
C LYS A 137 31.28 14.79 -35.48
N THR A 138 29.96 14.87 -35.43
CA THR A 138 29.09 14.94 -36.62
C THR A 138 28.63 16.38 -36.81
N SER A 139 29.35 17.10 -37.66
CA SER A 139 28.81 18.24 -38.42
C SER A 139 27.46 17.82 -39.06
N PRO A 140 26.51 18.74 -39.31
CA PRO A 140 25.17 18.43 -39.80
C PRO A 140 25.20 18.00 -41.28
N GLU A 141 25.82 16.85 -41.54
CA GLU A 141 26.12 16.36 -42.87
C GLU A 141 25.91 14.84 -42.91
N LEU A 142 24.74 14.39 -42.46
CA LEU A 142 24.31 13.01 -42.68
C LEU A 142 22.79 12.97 -42.87
N LEU A 143 22.35 13.56 -43.98
CA LEU A 143 21.23 13.01 -44.74
C LEU A 143 21.78 12.64 -46.11
N LEU A 144 22.02 11.35 -46.31
CA LEU A 144 21.43 10.54 -47.38
C LEU A 144 22.28 9.28 -47.60
N VAL A 145 21.77 8.14 -47.09
CA VAL A 145 21.93 6.86 -47.77
C VAL A 145 21.09 6.99 -49.04
N ASN A 146 21.69 7.59 -50.08
CA ASN A 146 21.36 7.62 -51.51
C ASN A 146 22.24 8.73 -52.08
N ASN A 147 23.16 8.38 -52.97
CA ASN A 147 24.31 9.20 -53.37
C ASN A 147 23.98 10.42 -54.27
N GLU A 148 22.83 11.07 -54.04
CA GLU A 148 22.42 12.33 -54.66
C GLU A 148 22.02 13.30 -53.54
N HIS A 149 22.89 14.25 -53.17
CA HIS A 149 22.52 15.26 -52.18
C HIS A 149 21.54 16.26 -52.80
N ILE A 150 20.27 16.17 -52.41
CA ILE A 150 19.26 17.15 -52.78
C ILE A 150 19.31 18.32 -51.79
N TYR A 151 19.50 19.53 -52.31
CA TYR A 151 19.53 20.78 -51.55
C TYR A 151 18.29 21.61 -51.87
N GLU A 152 17.57 22.03 -50.84
CA GLU A 152 16.44 22.94 -50.96
C GLU A 152 16.92 24.39 -50.85
N ILE A 153 16.64 25.19 -51.89
CA ILE A 153 17.02 26.59 -51.98
C ILE A 153 16.37 27.40 -50.87
N GLN A 154 17.17 28.16 -50.14
CA GLN A 154 16.73 29.08 -49.11
C GLN A 154 16.77 30.54 -49.61
N THR A 155 16.10 31.41 -48.86
CA THR A 155 16.05 32.85 -49.18
C THR A 155 17.46 33.44 -49.24
N GLY A 156 17.81 34.04 -50.39
CA GLY A 156 19.10 34.71 -50.59
C GLY A 156 20.24 33.80 -51.06
N ASP A 157 19.93 32.54 -51.36
CA ASP A 157 20.88 31.61 -51.98
C ASP A 157 21.16 31.95 -53.44
N THR A 158 22.39 31.66 -53.84
CA THR A 158 22.84 31.66 -55.22
C THR A 158 23.70 30.43 -55.44
N PHE A 159 23.83 29.97 -56.69
CA PHE A 159 24.73 28.85 -56.99
C PHE A 159 26.16 29.10 -56.50
N GLY A 160 26.64 30.35 -56.48
CA GLY A 160 27.95 30.70 -55.94
C GLY A 160 28.07 30.48 -54.42
N LYS A 161 27.05 30.89 -53.64
CA LYS A 161 27.05 30.67 -52.19
C LYS A 161 26.91 29.20 -51.83
N ILE A 162 26.07 28.47 -52.57
CA ILE A 162 25.87 27.03 -52.37
C ILE A 162 27.16 26.27 -52.73
N ALA A 163 27.77 26.59 -53.87
CA ALA A 163 29.06 26.06 -54.31
C ALA A 163 30.14 26.25 -53.23
N GLN A 164 30.27 27.46 -52.69
CA GLN A 164 31.24 27.75 -51.63
C GLN A 164 30.95 26.96 -50.35
N ARG A 165 29.67 26.85 -49.95
CA ARG A 165 29.26 26.15 -48.73
C ARG A 165 29.48 24.64 -48.83
N CYS A 166 29.24 24.06 -50.00
CA CYS A 166 29.38 22.63 -50.27
C CYS A 166 30.78 22.24 -50.79
N GLY A 167 31.69 23.20 -50.96
CA GLY A 167 33.03 22.95 -51.51
C GLY A 167 33.03 22.48 -52.97
N ARG A 168 32.02 22.84 -53.77
CA ARG A 168 31.87 22.43 -55.19
C ARG A 168 32.09 23.60 -56.13
N SER A 169 32.36 23.31 -57.40
CA SER A 169 32.39 24.36 -58.43
C SER A 169 30.97 24.72 -58.87
N ILE A 170 30.77 26.00 -59.23
CA ILE A 170 29.49 26.48 -59.78
C ILE A 170 29.13 25.70 -61.04
N ASP A 171 30.12 25.34 -61.85
CA ASP A 171 29.93 24.60 -63.09
C ASP A 171 29.48 23.15 -62.84
N ALA A 172 29.97 22.50 -61.78
CA ALA A 172 29.52 21.16 -61.39
C ALA A 172 28.03 21.17 -60.97
N ILE A 173 27.64 22.16 -60.16
CA ILE A 173 26.22 22.34 -59.75
C ILE A 173 25.35 22.66 -60.96
N ARG A 174 25.81 23.51 -61.89
CA ARG A 174 25.06 23.82 -63.11
C ARG A 174 24.89 22.59 -64.01
N THR A 175 25.92 21.77 -64.15
CA THR A 175 25.90 20.56 -64.97
C THR A 175 24.95 19.51 -64.40
N ALA A 176 24.89 19.38 -63.07
CA ALA A 176 23.95 18.51 -62.38
C ALA A 176 22.49 18.99 -62.48
N ASN A 177 22.24 20.26 -62.83
CA ASN A 177 20.92 20.88 -62.86
C ASN A 177 20.66 21.65 -64.18
N PRO A 178 20.60 20.97 -65.34
CA PRO A 178 20.50 21.62 -66.64
C PRO A 178 19.18 22.38 -66.86
N THR A 179 18.13 22.03 -66.10
CA THR A 179 16.81 22.66 -66.17
C THR A 179 16.65 23.86 -65.23
N VAL A 180 17.61 24.09 -64.34
CA VAL A 180 17.53 25.15 -63.32
C VAL A 180 18.24 26.39 -63.83
N ASN A 181 17.54 27.52 -63.83
CA ASN A 181 18.14 28.80 -64.19
C ASN A 181 18.81 29.44 -62.95
N PRO A 182 20.15 29.62 -62.92
CA PRO A 182 20.86 30.17 -61.76
C PRO A 182 20.45 31.62 -61.41
N ARG A 183 19.85 32.35 -62.35
CA ARG A 183 19.37 33.73 -62.14
C ARG A 183 17.92 33.80 -61.66
N LYS A 184 17.21 32.68 -61.58
CA LYS A 184 15.80 32.59 -61.18
C LYS A 184 15.56 31.44 -60.20
N LEU A 185 16.38 31.35 -59.15
CA LEU A 185 16.20 30.35 -58.10
C LEU A 185 14.98 30.71 -57.24
N GLN A 186 14.12 29.73 -56.99
CA GLN A 186 12.96 29.89 -56.13
C GLN A 186 13.22 29.27 -54.76
N VAL A 187 12.82 29.95 -53.69
CA VAL A 187 12.89 29.39 -52.34
C VAL A 187 11.98 28.16 -52.26
N GLY A 188 12.49 27.07 -51.69
CA GLY A 188 11.82 25.76 -51.68
C GLY A 188 12.09 24.90 -52.91
N GLN A 189 12.80 25.42 -53.92
CA GLN A 189 13.21 24.64 -55.09
C GLN A 189 14.30 23.65 -54.69
N GLN A 190 14.16 22.41 -55.11
CA GLN A 190 15.18 21.38 -54.88
C GLN A 190 16.16 21.32 -56.06
N ILE A 191 17.46 21.32 -55.74
CA ILE A 191 18.55 21.18 -56.71
C ILE A 191 19.46 20.02 -56.31
N LYS A 192 20.09 19.37 -57.29
CA LYS A 192 21.05 18.29 -57.06
C LYS A 192 22.45 18.86 -56.80
N ILE A 193 23.12 18.39 -55.77
CA ILE A 193 24.52 18.70 -55.50
C ILE A 193 25.35 17.46 -55.82
N PRO A 194 26.29 17.53 -56.80
CA PRO A 194 27.11 16.38 -57.17
C PRO A 194 28.09 16.01 -56.05
N SER A 195 28.30 14.70 -55.84
CA SER A 195 29.14 14.17 -54.76
C SER A 195 30.63 14.00 -55.10
N GLU A 196 31.06 14.21 -56.35
CA GLU A 196 32.47 14.32 -56.77
C GLU A 196 32.70 15.54 -57.65
#